data_AF-A0A502F811-F1
#
_entry.id   AF-A0A502F811-F1
#
_cell.length_a   1.000
_cell.length_b   1.000
_cell.length_c   1.000
_cell.angle_alpha   90.00
_cell.angle_beta   90.00
_cell.angle_gamma   90.00
#
_symmetry.space_group_name_H-M   'P 1'
#
loop_
_entity.id
_entity.type
_entity.pdbx_description
1 polymer ?
#
loop_
_entity_poly.entity_id
_entity_poly.type
_entity_poly.pdbx_seq_one_letter_code
_entity_poly.pdbx_strand_id
1 'polypeptide(L)'
;MTETPWAPLLVAALATLGLRAVGIALAWRLPASHPAIAWAAAVSEAALSAWVVLALVSPGSWPVAARLAGAGMGLAVFFLAGRRLLAGMAAGLAAVWAVGAWLG
;
A
#
# COMPACT_ATOMS: atom_id res chain seq x y z
N MET A 1 24.10 24.87 2.47
CA MET A 1 22.90 24.02 2.55
C MET A 1 23.27 22.79 3.35
N THR A 2 23.09 22.82 4.67
CA THR A 2 23.33 21.67 5.55
C THR A 2 22.09 20.78 5.50
N GLU A 3 21.96 20.00 4.42
CA GLU A 3 20.91 19.00 4.32
C GLU A 3 21.30 17.85 5.23
N THR A 4 20.81 17.83 6.46
CA THR A 4 20.88 16.63 7.31
C THR A 4 19.89 15.63 6.73
N PRO A 5 20.33 14.58 6.01
CA PRO A 5 19.44 13.69 5.27
C PRO A 5 18.48 12.93 6.18
N TRP A 6 18.79 12.88 7.49
CA TRP A 6 17.99 12.21 8.50
C TRP A 6 16.90 13.08 9.11
N ALA A 7 16.94 14.41 8.99
CA ALA A 7 15.93 15.29 9.57
C ALA A 7 14.50 14.97 9.06
N PRO A 8 14.25 14.83 7.75
CA PRO A 8 12.93 14.42 7.26
C PRO A 8 12.53 13.01 7.72
N LEU A 9 13.51 12.09 7.84
CA LEU A 9 13.25 10.73 8.33
C LEU A 9 12.82 10.72 9.80
N LEU A 10 13.46 11.52 10.66
CA LEU A 10 13.06 11.67 12.06
C LEU A 10 11.68 12.31 12.19
N VAL A 11 11.38 13.35 11.39
CA VAL A 11 10.05 13.97 11.39
C VAL A 11 8.99 12.95 10.98
N ALA A 12 9.24 12.16 9.93
CA ALA A 12 8.33 11.10 9.50
C ALA A 12 8.18 10.00 10.57
N ALA A 13 9.27 9.57 11.21
CA ALA A 13 9.24 8.60 12.29
C ALA A 13 8.43 9.10 13.50
N LEU A 14 8.64 10.35 13.92
CA LEU A 14 7.90 10.95 15.02
C LEU A 14 6.42 11.16 14.66
N ALA A 15 6.12 11.60 13.44
CA ALA A 15 4.75 11.75 12.97
C ALA A 15 4.00 10.41 12.94
N THR A 16 4.65 9.34 12.46
CA THR A 16 4.06 7.99 12.42
C THR A 16 3.87 7.40 13.81
N LEU A 17 4.86 7.56 14.72
CA LEU A 17 4.73 7.16 16.12
C LEU A 17 3.61 7.93 16.83
N GLY A 18 3.53 9.24 16.62
CA GLY A 18 2.47 10.08 17.17
C GLY A 18 1.09 9.65 16.68
N LEU A 19 0.93 9.44 15.37
CA LEU A 19 -0.32 8.95 14.79
C LEU A 19 -0.71 7.57 15.35
N ARG A 20 0.26 6.67 15.56
CA ARG A 20 0.04 5.36 16.16
C ARG A 20 -0.42 5.47 17.61
N ALA A 21 0.23 6.33 18.40
CA ALA A 21 -0.14 6.58 19.79
C ALA A 21 -1.57 7.15 19.89
N VAL A 22 -1.93 8.11 19.03
CA VAL A 22 -3.28 8.66 18.95
C VAL A 22 -4.30 7.59 18.57
N GLY A 23 -3.99 6.76 17.57
CA GLY A 23 -4.86 5.65 17.16
C GLY A 23 -5.11 4.65 18.28
N ILE A 24 -4.07 4.29 19.04
CA ILE A 24 -4.19 3.42 20.22
C ILE A 24 -5.03 4.11 21.30
N ALA A 25 -4.76 5.37 21.61
CA ALA A 25 -5.53 6.12 22.62
C ALA A 25 -7.02 6.23 22.24
N LEU A 26 -7.35 6.43 20.96
CA LEU A 26 -8.72 6.42 20.47
C LEU A 26 -9.36 5.03 20.59
N ALA A 27 -8.65 3.97 20.20
CA ALA A 27 -9.15 2.60 20.27
C ALA A 27 -9.47 2.15 21.72
N TRP A 28 -8.76 2.70 22.71
CA TRP A 28 -9.04 2.43 24.13
C TRP A 28 -10.24 3.20 24.68
N ARG A 29 -10.63 4.33 24.06
CA ARG A 29 -11.67 5.23 24.58
C ARG A 29 -13.00 5.14 23.83
N LEU A 30 -12.98 4.68 22.57
CA LEU A 30 -14.16 4.63 21.71
C LEU A 30 -14.51 3.18 21.35
N PRO A 31 -15.80 2.80 21.43
CA PRO A 31 -16.24 1.52 20.91
C PRO A 31 -16.03 1.47 19.39
N ALA A 32 -15.68 0.28 18.86
CA ALA A 32 -15.38 0.09 17.43
C ALA A 32 -16.53 0.50 16.48
N SER A 33 -17.77 0.57 16.99
CA SER A 33 -18.96 1.02 16.26
C SER A 33 -19.09 2.55 16.17
N HIS A 34 -18.16 3.33 16.72
CA HIS A 34 -18.25 4.78 16.73
C HIS A 34 -18.07 5.36 15.31
N PRO A 35 -18.94 6.30 14.85
CA PRO A 35 -18.92 6.83 13.48
C PRO A 35 -17.60 7.49 13.09
N ALA A 36 -16.87 8.07 14.05
CA ALA A 36 -15.54 8.64 13.81
C ALA A 36 -14.51 7.59 13.37
N ILE A 37 -14.59 6.36 13.88
CA ILE A 37 -13.70 5.26 13.49
C ILE A 37 -14.05 4.81 12.07
N ALA A 38 -15.34 4.67 11.75
CA ALA A 38 -15.80 4.34 10.40
C ALA A 38 -15.35 5.40 9.38
N TRP A 39 -15.47 6.68 9.72
CA TRP A 39 -14.98 7.77 8.88
C TRP A 39 -13.46 7.71 8.68
N ALA A 40 -12.69 7.54 9.76
CA ALA A 40 -11.23 7.46 9.67
C ALA A 40 -10.76 6.25 8.84
N ALA A 41 -11.47 5.11 8.96
CA ALA A 41 -11.21 3.93 8.12
C ALA A 41 -11.49 4.21 6.65
N ALA A 42 -12.65 4.81 6.33
CA ALA A 42 -13.00 5.18 4.95
C ALA A 42 -11.98 6.14 4.32
N VAL A 43 -11.51 7.15 5.08
CA VAL A 43 -10.45 8.07 4.63
C VAL A 43 -9.14 7.33 4.38
N SER A 44 -8.78 6.38 5.25
CA SER A 44 -7.56 5.58 5.11
C SER A 44 -7.62 4.66 3.88
N GLU A 45 -8.76 4.01 3.64
CA GLU A 45 -9.02 3.19 2.46
C GLU A 45 -8.97 4.01 1.17
N ALA A 46 -9.60 5.19 1.16
CA ALA A 46 -9.56 6.10 0.03
C ALA A 46 -8.11 6.54 -0.28
N ALA A 47 -7.36 6.97 0.73
CA ALA A 47 -5.97 7.36 0.56
C ALA A 47 -5.10 6.19 0.05
N LEU A 48 -5.24 5.00 0.64
CA LEU A 48 -4.51 3.80 0.22
C LEU A 48 -4.83 3.44 -1.24
N SER A 49 -6.11 3.46 -1.62
CA SER A 49 -6.53 3.17 -2.99
C SER A 49 -5.94 4.16 -4.00
N ALA A 50 -5.93 5.46 -3.67
CA ALA A 50 -5.31 6.48 -4.49
C ALA A 50 -3.81 6.24 -4.69
N TRP A 51 -3.09 5.84 -3.62
CA TRP A 51 -1.68 5.47 -3.70
C TRP A 51 -1.43 4.23 -4.56
N VAL A 52 -2.27 3.20 -4.46
CA VAL A 52 -2.16 2.01 -5.32
C VAL A 52 -2.37 2.38 -6.79
N VAL A 53 -3.39 3.19 -7.10
CA VAL A 53 -3.62 3.69 -8.46
C VAL A 53 -2.42 4.50 -8.96
N LEU A 54 -1.89 5.39 -8.12
CA LEU A 54 -0.72 6.19 -8.47
C LEU A 54 0.50 5.31 -8.75
N ALA A 55 0.73 4.26 -7.95
CA ALA A 55 1.83 3.31 -8.16
C ALA A 55 1.70 2.53 -9.50
N LEU A 56 0.47 2.26 -9.94
CA LEU A 56 0.23 1.59 -11.22
C LEU A 56 0.42 2.51 -12.43
N VAL A 57 0.05 3.79 -12.30
CA VAL A 57 0.01 4.73 -13.43
C VAL A 57 1.26 5.59 -13.55
N SER A 58 1.96 5.88 -12.44
CA SER A 58 3.10 6.80 -12.46
C SER A 58 4.24 6.31 -13.36
N PRO A 59 5.07 7.19 -13.93
CA PRO A 59 6.27 6.76 -14.64
C PRO A 59 7.21 6.03 -13.67
N GLY A 60 7.66 4.84 -14.04
CA GLY A 60 8.50 4.00 -13.21
C GLY A 60 9.43 3.15 -14.06
N SER A 61 10.33 2.42 -13.41
CA SER A 61 11.31 1.54 -14.07
C SER A 61 10.70 0.39 -14.86
N TRP A 62 9.45 0.01 -14.56
CA TRP A 62 8.73 -1.06 -15.23
C TRP A 62 7.63 -0.50 -16.16
N PRO A 63 7.42 -1.08 -17.35
CA PRO A 63 6.31 -0.72 -18.23
C PRO A 63 4.96 -0.80 -17.51
N VAL A 64 4.03 0.11 -17.83
CA VAL A 64 2.68 0.12 -17.23
C VAL A 64 1.97 -1.22 -17.46
N ALA A 65 2.14 -1.82 -18.64
CA ALA A 65 1.59 -3.14 -18.98
C ALA A 65 2.09 -4.25 -18.02
N ALA A 66 3.37 -4.25 -17.64
CA ALA A 66 3.92 -5.22 -16.70
C ALA A 66 3.33 -5.04 -15.29
N ARG A 67 3.11 -3.80 -14.86
CA ARG A 67 2.52 -3.47 -13.55
C ARG A 67 1.04 -3.89 -13.47
N LEU A 68 0.28 -3.62 -14.52
CA LEU A 68 -1.13 -4.04 -14.62
C LEU A 68 -1.26 -5.57 -14.68
N ALA A 69 -0.40 -6.24 -15.45
CA ALA A 69 -0.38 -7.71 -15.50
C ALA A 69 -0.03 -8.32 -14.14
N GLY A 70 0.96 -7.76 -13.45
CA GLY A 70 1.32 -8.15 -12.08
C GLY A 70 0.16 -7.99 -11.09
N ALA A 71 -0.49 -6.83 -11.09
CA ALA A 71 -1.64 -6.56 -10.22
C ALA A 71 -2.81 -7.51 -10.51
N GLY A 72 -3.13 -7.72 -11.80
CA GLY A 72 -4.19 -8.63 -12.23
C GLY A 72 -3.90 -10.08 -11.85
N MET A 73 -2.69 -10.56 -12.13
CA MET A 73 -2.29 -11.95 -11.82
C MET A 73 -2.25 -12.20 -10.31
N GLY A 74 -1.69 -11.25 -9.55
CA GLY A 74 -1.66 -11.36 -8.09
C GLY A 74 -3.06 -11.40 -7.48
N LEU A 75 -3.99 -10.59 -8.00
CA LEU A 75 -5.38 -10.59 -7.57
C LEU A 75 -6.09 -11.90 -7.96
N ALA A 76 -5.90 -12.38 -9.19
CA ALA A 76 -6.47 -13.64 -9.66
C ALA A 76 -6.01 -14.82 -8.79
N VAL A 77 -4.71 -14.94 -8.53
CA VAL A 77 -4.15 -16.00 -7.69
C VAL A 77 -4.58 -15.86 -6.23
N PHE A 78 -4.71 -14.64 -5.71
CA PHE A 78 -5.25 -14.42 -4.37
C PHE A 78 -6.65 -15.03 -4.21
N PHE A 79 -7.54 -14.78 -5.19
CA PHE A 79 -8.90 -15.36 -5.15
C PHE A 79 -8.91 -16.87 -5.36
N LEU A 80 -8.10 -17.38 -6.29
CA LEU A 80 -8.00 -18.82 -6.58
C LEU A 80 -7.36 -19.63 -5.44
N ALA A 81 -6.40 -19.05 -4.72
CA ALA A 81 -5.68 -19.72 -3.63
C ALA A 81 -6.41 -19.63 -2.28
N GLY A 82 -7.69 -19.24 -2.24
CA GLY A 82 -8.47 -19.14 -1.01
C GLY A 82 -8.05 -17.95 -0.13
N ARG A 83 -7.79 -16.79 -0.74
CA ARG A 83 -7.40 -15.54 -0.06
C ARG A 83 -6.03 -15.61 0.64
N ARG A 84 -5.14 -16.47 0.13
CA ARG A 84 -3.75 -16.57 0.62
C ARG A 84 -2.90 -15.46 0.03
N LEU A 85 -2.61 -14.44 0.84
CA LEU A 85 -1.88 -13.24 0.43
C LEU A 85 -0.50 -13.55 -0.19
N LEU A 86 0.26 -14.46 0.44
CA LEU A 86 1.61 -14.82 -0.01
C LEU A 86 1.61 -15.41 -1.43
N ALA A 87 0.61 -16.25 -1.75
CA ALA A 87 0.48 -16.85 -3.07
C ALA A 87 0.18 -15.78 -4.13
N GLY A 88 -0.76 -14.87 -3.84
CA GLY A 88 -1.07 -13.73 -4.71
C GLY A 88 0.12 -12.81 -4.93
N MET A 89 0.87 -12.48 -3.86
CA MET A 89 2.07 -11.65 -3.97
C MET A 89 3.16 -12.31 -4.82
N ALA A 90 3.45 -13.59 -4.59
CA ALA A 90 4.45 -14.32 -5.36
C ALA A 90 4.09 -14.37 -6.85
N ALA A 91 2.82 -14.66 -7.17
CA ALA A 91 2.34 -14.70 -8.54
C ALA A 91 2.37 -13.33 -9.22
N GLY A 92 1.95 -12.28 -8.53
CA GLY A 92 1.99 -10.91 -9.04
C GLY A 92 3.41 -10.45 -9.33
N LEU A 93 4.36 -10.72 -8.41
CA LEU A 93 5.76 -10.39 -8.61
C LEU A 93 6.37 -11.15 -9.79
N ALA A 94 6.10 -12.44 -9.90
CA ALA A 94 6.53 -13.26 -11.03
C ALA A 94 5.97 -12.73 -12.36
N ALA A 95 4.71 -12.28 -12.40
CA ALA A 95 4.09 -11.72 -13.58
C ALA A 95 4.67 -10.36 -13.99
N VAL A 96 4.93 -9.45 -13.04
CA VAL A 96 5.64 -8.19 -13.34
C VAL A 96 6.99 -8.49 -13.98
N TRP A 97 7.75 -9.42 -13.38
CA TRP A 97 9.09 -9.77 -13.86
C TRP A 97 9.05 -10.40 -15.25
N ALA A 98 8.18 -11.38 -15.47
CA ALA A 98 8.03 -12.07 -16.75
C ALA A 98 7.57 -11.11 -17.86
N VAL A 99 6.57 -10.27 -17.61
CA VAL A 99 6.06 -9.32 -18.62
C VAL A 99 7.06 -8.21 -18.88
N GLY A 100 7.73 -7.70 -17.85
CA GLY A 100 8.76 -6.68 -18.06
C GLY A 100 10.00 -7.22 -18.76
N ALA A 101 10.40 -8.47 -18.53
CA ALA A 101 11.45 -9.12 -19.30
C ALA A 101 11.05 -9.38 -20.77
N TRP A 102 9.76 -9.57 -21.03
CA TRP A 102 9.24 -9.79 -22.38
C TRP A 102 9.03 -8.48 -23.18
N LEU A 103 8.71 -7.39 -22.49
CA LEU A 103 8.58 -6.05 -23.05
C LEU A 103 9.92 -5.28 -23.09
N GLY A 104 10.99 -5.87 -22.56
CA GLY A 104 12.35 -5.33 -22.50
C GLY A 104 13.10 -5.56 -23.79
#